data_AF-A0A6B2S6A3-F1
#
_entry.id   AF-A0A6B2S6A3-F1
#
_cell.length_a   1.000
_cell.length_b   1.000
_cell.length_c   1.000
_cell.angle_alpha   90.00
_cell.angle_beta   90.00
_cell.angle_gamma   90.00
#
_symmetry.space_group_name_H-M   'P 1'
#
loop_
_entity.id
_entity.type
_entity.pdbx_description
1 polymer ?
#
loop_
_entity_poly.entity_id
_entity_poly.type
_entity_poly.pdbx_seq_one_letter_code
_entity_poly.pdbx_strand_id
1 'polypeptide(L)' 'MTILVVTGTGTEIGKTVVTAALAAAARGRSVAVLKPAQTGLLPGEHGDVAEVAR' A
#
# COMPACT_ATOMS: atom_id res chain seq x y z
N MET A 1 -7.21 14.34 -11.24
CA MET A 1 -7.13 13.26 -10.23
C MET A 1 -6.32 12.13 -10.85
N THR A 2 -5.28 11.63 -10.19
CA THR A 2 -4.38 10.61 -10.75
C THR A 2 -4.57 9.31 -9.97
N ILE A 3 -4.69 8.19 -10.67
CA ILE A 3 -4.77 6.85 -10.08
C ILE A 3 -3.54 6.07 -10.53
N LEU A 4 -2.81 5.50 -9.56
CA LEU A 4 -1.68 4.62 -9.81
C LEU A 4 -2.01 3.23 -9.27
N VAL A 5 -1.85 2.22 -10.11
CA VAL A 5 -2.05 0.81 -9.73
C VAL A 5 -0.68 0.16 -9.59
N VAL A 6 -0.36 -0.33 -8.40
CA VAL A 6 0.86 -1.11 -8.15
C VAL A 6 0.53 -2.59 -8.29
N THR A 7 1.08 -3.23 -9.31
CA THR A 7 0.98 -4.68 -9.54
C THR A 7 2.35 -5.34 -9.38
N GLY A 8 2.38 -6.67 -9.38
CA GLY A 8 3.61 -7.44 -9.26
C GLY A 8 3.48 -8.83 -9.84
N THR A 9 4.61 -9.45 -10.19
CA THR A 9 4.70 -10.78 -10.80
C THR A 9 4.40 -11.93 -9.83
N GLY A 10 4.24 -11.64 -8.54
CA GLY A 10 3.96 -12.63 -7.50
C GLY A 10 3.57 -11.99 -6.16
N THR A 11 3.43 -12.83 -5.13
CA THR A 11 3.22 -12.43 -3.74
C THR A 11 4.55 -12.07 -3.07
N GLU A 12 4.50 -11.28 -2.00
CA GLU A 12 5.69 -10.99 -1.14
C GLU A 12 6.91 -10.35 -1.83
N ILE A 13 6.82 -10.00 -3.11
CA ILE A 13 7.90 -9.35 -3.88
C ILE A 13 8.04 -7.83 -3.64
N GLY A 14 7.49 -7.29 -2.55
CA GLY A 14 7.67 -5.87 -2.18
C GLY A 14 6.66 -4.86 -2.74
N LYS A 15 5.48 -5.30 -3.22
CA LYS A 15 4.41 -4.39 -3.69
C LYS A 15 4.03 -3.32 -2.64
N THR A 16 3.94 -3.71 -1.37
CA THR A 16 3.59 -2.83 -0.25
C THR A 16 4.68 -1.79 0.00
N VAL A 17 5.94 -2.20 -0.05
CA VAL A 17 7.11 -1.32 0.08
C VAL A 17 7.15 -0.29 -1.06
N VAL A 18 6.92 -0.72 -2.30
CA VAL A 18 6.85 0.20 -3.46
C VAL A 18 5.70 1.19 -3.32
N THR A 19 4.54 0.73 -2.82
CA THR A 19 3.39 1.60 -2.56
C THR A 19 3.73 2.66 -1.50
N ALA A 20 4.43 2.28 -0.43
CA ALA A 20 4.90 3.21 0.60
C ALA A 20 5.88 4.24 0.05
N ALA A 21 6.85 3.80 -0.77
CA ALA A 21 7.82 4.68 -1.42
C ALA A 21 7.13 5.71 -2.33
N LEU A 22 6.13 5.29 -3.12
CA LEU A 22 5.35 6.20 -3.97
C LEU A 22 4.55 7.22 -3.14
N ALA A 23 3.92 6.77 -2.05
CA ALA A 23 3.19 7.67 -1.15
C ALA A 23 4.13 8.68 -0.49
N ALA A 24 5.32 8.24 -0.06
CA ALA A 24 6.36 9.10 0.50
C ALA A 24 6.94 10.07 -0.53
N ALA A 25 7.13 9.65 -1.79
CA ALA A 25 7.59 10.54 -2.85
C ALA A 25 6.57 11.64 -3.19
N ALA A 26 5.28 11.39 -2.93
CA ALA A 26 4.19 12.34 -3.14
C ALA A 26 3.84 13.19 -1.89
N ARG A 27 4.72 13.23 -0.87
CA ARG A 27 4.53 14.09 0.31
C ARG A 27 4.28 15.54 -0.11
N GLY A 28 3.33 16.20 0.56
CA GLY A 28 2.86 17.55 0.19
C GLY A 28 1.64 17.55 -0.74
N ARG A 29 1.19 16.39 -1.22
CA ARG A 29 -0.09 16.21 -1.92
C ARG A 29 -1.06 15.44 -1.04
N SER A 30 -2.37 15.58 -1.30
CA SER A 30 -3.36 14.67 -0.73
C SER A 30 -3.23 13.30 -1.40
N VAL A 31 -2.81 12.29 -0.63
CA VAL A 31 -2.58 10.92 -1.09
C VAL A 31 -3.47 9.97 -0.30
N ALA A 32 -4.19 9.10 -1.01
CA ALA A 32 -4.93 8.00 -0.43
C ALA A 32 -4.31 6.68 -0.92
N VAL A 33 -4.05 5.76 0.01
CA VAL A 33 -3.58 4.40 -0.29
C VAL A 33 -4.73 3.44 -0.01
N LEU A 34 -5.06 2.61 -0.99
CA LEU A 34 -6.16 1.66 -0.92
C LEU A 34 -5.63 0.27 -1.25
N LYS A 35 -5.97 -0.71 -0.40
CA LYS A 35 -5.90 -2.13 -0.73
C LYS A 35 -7.30 -2.71 -0.60
N PRO A 36 -8.04 -2.91 -1.72
CA PRO A 36 -9.47 -3.21 -1.67
C PRO A 36 -9.77 -4.61 -1.10
N ALA A 37 -8.80 -5.52 -1.16
CA ALA A 37 -8.89 -6.84 -0.57
C ALA A 37 -7.57 -7.20 0.12
N GLN A 38 -7.68 -7.66 1.37
CA GLN A 38 -6.59 -8.20 2.18
C GLN A 38 -7.01 -9.55 2.73
N THR A 39 -6.10 -10.52 2.68
CA THR A 39 -6.26 -11.84 3.28
C THR A 39 -5.08 -12.13 4.22
N GLY A 40 -5.18 -13.21 5.00
CA GLY A 40 -4.07 -13.66 5.85
C GLY A 40 -3.83 -12.82 7.10
N LEU A 41 -4.83 -12.08 7.58
CA LEU A 41 -4.79 -11.36 8.85
C LEU A 41 -5.80 -11.93 9.84
N LEU A 42 -5.43 -11.94 11.11
CA LEU A 42 -6.33 -12.11 12.23
C LEU A 42 -7.06 -10.79 12.56
N PRO A 43 -8.19 -10.86 13.29
CA PRO A 43 -8.87 -9.66 13.78
C PRO A 43 -7.92 -8.75 14.55
N GLY A 44 -7.83 -7.48 14.13
CA GLY A 44 -7.00 -6.46 14.79
C GLY A 44 -5.54 -6.39 14.33
N GLU A 45 -5.08 -7.30 13.47
CA GLU A 45 -3.73 -7.20 12.90
C GLU A 45 -3.61 -6.05 11.91
N HIS A 46 -2.44 -5.40 11.92
CA HIS A 46 -2.13 -4.35 10.96
C HIS A 46 -1.97 -4.94 9.55
N GLY A 47 -2.77 -4.44 8.61
CA GLY A 47 -2.64 -4.79 7.19
C GLY A 47 -1.71 -3.86 6.42
N ASP A 48 -1.55 -4.15 5.13
CA ASP A 48 -0.65 -3.41 4.23
C ASP A 48 -0.85 -1.89 4.21
N VAL A 49 -2.08 -1.39 4.37
CA VAL A 49 -2.30 0.07 4.40
C VAL A 49 -1.72 0.69 5.67
N ALA A 50 -1.80 -0.02 6.80
CA ALA A 50 -1.15 0.41 8.03
C ALA A 50 0.39 0.31 7.91
N GLU A 51 0.90 -0.69 7.19
CA GLU A 51 2.32 -0.81 6.86
C GLU A 51 2.83 0.39 6.06
N VAL A 52 2.07 0.82 5.05
CA VAL A 52 2.41 2.00 4.22
C VAL A 52 2.41 3.29 5.04
N ALA A 53 1.62 3.36 6.11
CA ALA A 53 1.51 4.55 6.96
C ALA A 53 2.60 4.65 8.04
N ARG A 54 3.42 3.60 8.25
CA ARG A 54 4.51 3.59 9.23
C ARG A 54 5.70 4.42 8.74
#